data_AF-A0A0D2G8B5-F1
#
_entry.id   AF-A0A0D2G8B5-F1
#
_cell.length_a   1.000
_cell.length_b   1.000
_cell.length_c   1.000
_cell.angle_alpha   90.00
_cell.angle_beta   90.00
_cell.angle_gamma   90.00
#
_symmetry.space_group_name_H-M   'P 1'
#
loop_
_entity.id
_entity.type
_entity.pdbx_description
1 polymer ?
#
loop_
_entity_poly.entity_id
_entity_poly.type
_entity_poly.pdbx_seq_one_letter_code
_entity_poly.pdbx_strand_id
1 'polypeptide(L)'
;MGVITNNPTFDWHLTTLRNYGFLSGEPFKNKKWGELEITPLAAGSGFLGLPGDFTSPSRFVRAVVARTSRPTKGGLDTVQELFRILDNFNE
;
A
#
# COMPACT_ATOMS: atom_id res chain seq x y z
N MET A 1 2.88 22.70 -15.56
CA MET A 1 4.09 21.86 -15.65
C MET A 1 4.33 21.25 -14.28
N GLY A 2 3.86 20.02 -14.08
CA GLY A 2 3.70 19.39 -12.77
C GLY A 2 2.47 18.49 -12.82
N VAL A 3 2.47 17.57 -13.77
CA VAL A 3 1.28 16.80 -14.13
C VAL A 3 1.23 15.59 -13.20
N ILE A 4 0.45 15.71 -12.13
CA ILE A 4 -0.18 14.55 -11.49
C ILE A 4 -1.45 14.33 -12.32
N THR A 5 -1.38 13.50 -13.37
CA THR A 5 -2.49 13.29 -14.32
C THR A 5 -3.68 12.56 -13.71
N ASN A 6 -3.47 11.80 -12.63
CA ASN A 6 -4.54 11.03 -12.01
C ASN A 6 -5.09 11.76 -10.77
N ASN A 7 -6.37 12.11 -10.81
CA ASN A 7 -7.10 12.62 -9.66
C ASN A 7 -7.12 11.58 -8.50
N PRO A 8 -7.11 11.97 -7.22
CA PRO A 8 -7.00 13.33 -6.65
C PRO A 8 -5.56 13.74 -6.27
N THR A 9 -5.41 14.83 -5.51
CA THR A 9 -4.12 15.42 -5.14
C THR A 9 -3.25 14.48 -4.29
N PHE A 10 -1.94 14.73 -4.27
CA PHE A 10 -0.97 13.88 -3.55
C PHE A 10 -1.22 13.81 -2.03
N ASP A 11 -1.60 14.91 -1.39
CA ASP A 11 -1.97 14.98 0.03
C ASP A 11 -3.20 14.10 0.34
N TRP A 12 -4.14 14.02 -0.59
CA TRP A 12 -5.27 13.10 -0.47
C TRP A 12 -4.80 11.65 -0.53
N HIS A 13 -3.89 11.30 -1.44
CA HIS A 13 -3.32 9.95 -1.51
C HIS A 13 -2.60 9.55 -0.20
N LEU A 14 -1.87 10.47 0.43
CA LEU A 14 -1.26 10.24 1.75
C LEU A 14 -2.31 10.04 2.85
N THR A 15 -3.43 10.76 2.79
CA THR A 15 -4.55 10.56 3.72
C THR A 15 -5.17 9.18 3.54
N THR A 16 -5.34 8.73 2.29
CA THR A 16 -5.86 7.41 1.96
C THR A 16 -4.98 6.27 2.48
N LEU A 17 -3.65 6.44 2.53
CA LEU A 17 -2.76 5.42 3.13
C LEU A 17 -3.07 5.13 4.60
N ARG A 18 -3.65 6.07 5.34
CA ARG A 18 -3.98 5.88 6.76
C ARG A 18 -5.02 4.78 6.96
N ASN A 19 -5.86 4.53 5.95
CA ASN A 19 -6.81 3.41 5.95
C ASN A 19 -6.13 2.04 5.86
N TYR A 20 -4.85 1.98 5.48
CA TYR A 20 -4.10 0.75 5.22
C TYR A 20 -2.93 0.56 6.19
N GLY A 21 -2.91 1.28 7.31
CA GLY A 21 -1.83 1.19 8.32
C GLY A 21 -1.71 -0.18 9.01
N PHE A 22 -2.68 -1.08 8.82
CA PHE A 22 -2.65 -2.45 9.32
C PHE A 22 -1.97 -3.43 8.36
N LEU A 23 -1.64 -3.03 7.12
CA LEU A 23 -0.98 -3.90 6.15
C LEU A 23 0.44 -4.22 6.62
N SER A 24 0.86 -5.47 6.42
CA SER A 24 2.14 -5.99 6.90
C SER A 24 2.69 -7.03 5.92
N GLY A 25 4.02 -7.05 5.78
CA GLY A 25 4.73 -8.12 5.08
C GLY A 25 4.67 -9.47 5.81
N GLU A 26 4.47 -9.42 7.12
CA GLU A 26 4.28 -10.61 7.95
C GLU A 26 2.80 -11.01 8.02
N PRO A 27 2.49 -12.31 8.09
CA PRO A 27 1.15 -12.82 8.36
C PRO A 27 0.49 -12.15 9.57
N PHE A 28 -0.83 -11.99 9.54
CA PHE A 28 -1.53 -11.46 10.71
C PHE A 28 -1.38 -12.42 11.91
N LYS A 29 -1.27 -11.86 13.11
CA LYS A 29 -1.20 -12.65 14.36
C LYS A 29 -2.52 -13.35 14.65
N ASN A 30 -2.48 -14.53 15.26
CA ASN A 30 -3.67 -15.26 15.71
C ASN A 30 -4.61 -14.36 16.51
N LYS A 31 -5.91 -14.49 16.25
CA LYS A 31 -6.97 -13.72 16.94
C LYS A 31 -8.01 -14.68 17.48
N LYS A 32 -8.62 -14.32 18.60
CA LYS A 32 -9.81 -15.03 19.12
C LYS A 32 -11.06 -14.22 18.86
N TRP A 33 -12.05 -14.85 18.23
CA TRP A 33 -13.40 -14.32 18.06
C TRP A 33 -14.38 -15.21 18.85
N GLY A 34 -14.67 -14.81 20.09
CA GLY A 34 -15.32 -15.70 21.05
C GLY A 34 -14.44 -16.93 21.31
N GLU A 35 -14.99 -18.12 21.10
CA GLU A 35 -14.29 -19.41 21.24
C GLU A 35 -13.50 -19.82 19.98
N LEU A 36 -13.67 -19.13 18.85
CA LEU A 36 -12.99 -19.47 17.60
C LEU A 36 -11.59 -18.83 17.55
N GLU A 37 -10.57 -19.66 17.33
CA GLU A 37 -9.22 -19.20 16.99
C GLU A 37 -9.07 -19.00 15.48
N ILE A 38 -8.69 -17.79 15.07
CA ILE A 38 -8.40 -17.43 13.69
C ILE A 38 -6.89 -17.34 13.53
N THR A 39 -6.35 -18.20 12.67
CA THR A 39 -4.94 -18.26 12.33
C THR A 39 -4.73 -17.90 10.85
N PRO A 40 -3.55 -17.36 10.47
CA PRO A 40 -3.25 -17.08 9.08
C PRO A 40 -3.11 -18.37 8.28
N LEU A 41 -3.88 -18.51 7.19
CA LEU A 41 -3.84 -19.69 6.32
C LEU A 41 -2.64 -19.68 5.35
N ALA A 42 -2.09 -18.50 5.05
CA ALA A 42 -1.00 -18.31 4.10
C ALA A 42 -0.13 -17.10 4.45
N ALA A 43 1.09 -17.09 3.90
CA ALA A 43 2.10 -16.05 4.12
C ALA A 43 1.61 -14.63 3.75
N GLY A 44 0.76 -14.50 2.72
CA GLY A 44 0.25 -13.21 2.25
C GLY A 44 -0.86 -12.58 3.10
N SER A 45 -1.24 -13.21 4.21
CA SER A 45 -2.39 -12.78 5.02
C SER A 45 -2.23 -11.40 5.67
N GLY A 46 -0.99 -10.92 5.84
CA GLY A 46 -0.71 -9.54 6.29
C GLY A 46 -1.12 -8.45 5.30
N PHE A 47 -1.36 -8.81 4.03
CA PHE A 47 -1.81 -7.89 2.98
C PHE A 47 -3.32 -7.96 2.70
N LEU A 48 -4.09 -8.69 3.52
CA LEU A 48 -5.55 -8.72 3.39
C LEU A 48 -6.12 -7.30 3.54
N GLY A 49 -6.91 -6.86 2.55
CA GLY A 49 -7.42 -5.48 2.46
C GLY A 49 -6.69 -4.61 1.45
N LEU A 50 -5.59 -5.08 0.84
CA LEU A 50 -4.94 -4.40 -0.27
C LEU A 50 -5.92 -4.26 -1.46
N PRO A 51 -6.14 -3.06 -2.01
CA PRO A 51 -7.09 -2.88 -3.10
C PRO A 51 -6.56 -3.45 -4.42
N GLY A 52 -7.43 -4.14 -5.17
CA GLY A 52 -7.07 -4.87 -6.40
C GLY A 52 -7.50 -4.22 -7.71
N ASP A 53 -8.33 -3.16 -7.68
CA ASP A 53 -8.84 -2.50 -8.88
C ASP A 53 -7.82 -1.53 -9.52
N PHE A 54 -8.12 -1.03 -10.72
CA PHE A 54 -7.20 -0.21 -11.51
C PHE A 54 -7.29 1.31 -11.25
N THR A 55 -8.11 1.74 -10.28
CA THR A 55 -8.22 3.19 -9.99
C THR A 55 -6.90 3.76 -9.48
N SER A 56 -6.73 5.07 -9.66
CA SER A 56 -5.55 5.80 -9.18
C SER A 56 -5.23 5.56 -7.70
N PRO A 57 -6.19 5.66 -6.76
CA PRO A 57 -5.94 5.37 -5.35
C PRO A 57 -5.45 3.95 -5.10
N SER A 58 -6.08 2.95 -5.72
CA SER A 58 -5.75 1.55 -5.53
C SER A 58 -4.34 1.22 -6.04
N ARG A 59 -3.95 1.79 -7.18
CA ARG A 59 -2.58 1.68 -7.70
C ARG A 59 -1.56 2.34 -6.79
N PHE A 60 -1.86 3.52 -6.26
CA PHE A 60 -0.99 4.23 -5.31
C PHE A 60 -0.73 3.38 -4.05
N VAL A 61 -1.78 2.78 -3.46
CA VAL A 61 -1.63 1.90 -2.28
C VAL A 61 -0.78 0.68 -2.59
N ARG A 62 -1.01 0.02 -3.73
CA ARG A 62 -0.18 -1.14 -4.16
C ARG A 62 1.29 -0.78 -4.38
N ALA A 63 1.57 0.37 -4.98
CA ALA A 63 2.92 0.86 -5.20
C ALA A 63 3.67 1.07 -3.88
N VAL A 64 3.04 1.72 -2.89
CA VAL A 64 3.62 1.95 -1.57
C VAL A 64 3.91 0.63 -0.86
N VAL A 65 2.96 -0.31 -0.88
CA VAL A 65 3.11 -1.62 -0.24
C VAL A 65 4.25 -2.44 -0.87
N ALA A 66 4.29 -2.54 -2.20
CA ALA A 66 5.36 -3.24 -2.91
C ALA A 66 6.76 -2.64 -2.61
N ARG A 67 6.81 -1.33 -2.36
CA ARG A 67 8.03 -0.62 -1.98
C ARG A 67 8.44 -0.88 -0.53
N THR A 68 7.51 -0.94 0.42
CA THR A 68 7.83 -1.31 1.82
C THR A 68 8.36 -2.74 1.96
N SER A 69 8.04 -3.61 1.00
CA SER A 69 8.57 -4.98 0.91
C SER A 69 10.01 -5.05 0.37
N ARG A 70 10.58 -3.95 -0.12
CA ARG A 70 11.97 -3.84 -0.59
C ARG A 70 12.76 -2.88 0.30
N PRO A 71 14.00 -3.20 0.71
CA PRO A 71 14.84 -2.25 1.43
C PRO A 71 15.13 -1.03 0.56
N THR A 72 14.77 0.16 1.04
CA THR A 72 15.20 1.44 0.46
C THR A 72 15.91 2.26 1.54
N LYS A 73 16.83 3.16 1.16
CA LYS A 73 17.63 3.94 2.13
C LYS A 73 16.83 5.00 2.92
N GLY A 74 15.51 5.10 2.72
CA GLY A 74 14.61 6.02 3.43
C GLY A 74 14.50 7.42 2.80
N GLY A 75 13.85 8.36 3.50
CA GLY A 75 13.92 9.80 3.21
C GLY A 75 13.38 10.25 1.85
N LEU A 76 14.20 10.97 1.07
CA LEU A 76 13.85 11.52 -0.25
C LEU A 76 13.85 10.44 -1.35
N ASP A 77 14.77 9.46 -1.28
CA ASP A 77 14.81 8.28 -2.16
C ASP A 77 13.49 7.50 -2.06
N THR A 78 13.03 7.34 -0.80
CA THR A 78 11.63 7.51 -0.39
C THR A 78 10.56 7.81 -1.45
N VAL A 79 10.44 9.11 -1.62
CA VAL A 79 9.37 9.84 -2.29
C VAL A 79 9.64 9.88 -3.79
N GLN A 80 10.91 9.96 -4.21
CA GLN A 80 11.30 9.94 -5.61
C GLN A 80 10.99 8.59 -6.26
N GLU A 81 11.24 7.47 -5.55
CA GLU A 81 10.86 6.17 -6.07
C GLU A 81 9.35 5.95 -6.10
N LEU A 82 8.62 6.52 -5.14
CA LEU A 82 7.17 6.54 -5.19
C LEU A 82 6.70 7.28 -6.46
N PHE A 83 7.21 8.48 -6.73
CA PHE A 83 6.86 9.23 -7.94
C PHE A 83 7.26 8.49 -9.23
N ARG A 84 8.44 7.86 -9.28
CA ARG A 84 8.86 7.04 -10.44
C ARG A 84 7.92 5.85 -10.67
N ILE A 85 7.43 5.21 -9.61
CA ILE A 85 6.45 4.13 -9.72
C ILE A 85 5.10 4.69 -10.20
N LEU A 86 4.66 5.83 -9.67
CA LEU A 86 3.42 6.49 -10.09
C LEU A 86 3.45 6.91 -11.57
N ASP A 87 4.58 7.43 -12.04
CA ASP A 87 4.78 7.81 -13.45
C ASP A 87 4.72 6.60 -14.40
N ASN A 88 5.14 5.41 -13.96
CA ASN A 88 5.06 4.18 -14.76
C ASN A 88 3.63 3.61 -14.89
N PHE A 89 2.65 4.21 -14.21
CA PHE A 89 1.25 3.80 -14.31
C PHE A 89 0.35 4.96 -14.80
N ASN A 90 0.91 6.01 -15.38
CA ASN A 90 0.13 6.94 -16.19
C ASN A 90 -0.11 6.31 -17.57
N GLU A 91 -1.37 6.28 -18.00
CA GLU A 91 -1.69 6.16 -19.43
C GLU A 91 -1.25 7.43 -20.17
#